data_AF-A0A1G2TF31-F1
#
_entry.id   AF-A0A1G2TF31-F1
#
_cell.length_a   1.000
_cell.length_b   1.000
_cell.length_c   1.000
_cell.angle_alpha   90.00
_cell.angle_beta   90.00
_cell.angle_gamma   90.00
#
_symmetry.space_group_name_H-M   'P 1'
#
loop_
_entity.id
_entity.type
_entity.pdbx_description
1 polymer ?
#
loop_
_entity_poly.entity_id
_entity_poly.type
_entity_poly.pdbx_seq_one_letter_code
_entity_poly.pdbx_strand_id
1 'polypeptide(L)' 'MDCEYLLVYGEGLLREDQNHIQFHATTPEGAEKNAETIISVIRKQAQRPQMFSATLYRQVKEWR' A
#
# COMPACT_ATOMS: atom_id res chain seq x y z
N MET A 1 -15.41 3.81 -12.73
CA MET A 1 -13.97 3.87 -13.04
C MET A 1 -13.26 3.00 -12.04
N ASP A 2 -12.68 1.91 -12.50
CA ASP A 2 -11.80 1.08 -11.67
C ASP A 2 -10.45 1.79 -11.59
N CYS A 3 -9.99 2.11 -10.38
CA CYS A 3 -8.73 2.81 -10.17
C CYS A 3 -7.70 1.83 -9.64
N GLU A 4 -6.51 1.85 -10.22
CA GLU A 4 -5.38 1.07 -9.74
C GLU A 4 -4.67 1.84 -8.63
N TYR A 5 -4.34 1.13 -7.56
CA TYR A 5 -3.63 1.67 -6.42
C TYR A 5 -2.37 0.86 -6.17
N LEU A 6 -1.32 1.55 -5.73
CA LEU A 6 -0.04 0.99 -5.35
C LEU A 6 0.20 1.28 -3.87
N LEU A 7 0.20 0.24 -3.04
CA LEU A 7 0.60 0.32 -1.65
C LEU A 7 2.09 -0.03 -1.54
N VAL A 8 2.90 0.90 -1.08
CA VAL A 8 4.32 0.68 -0.77
C VAL A 8 4.46 0.58 0.75
N TYR A 9 5.14 -0.44 1.26
CA TYR A 9 5.30 -0.64 2.70
C TYR A 9 6.64 -1.31 3.04
N GLY A 10 7.14 -1.13 4.26
CA GLY A 10 8.43 -1.72 4.65
C GLY A 10 8.84 -1.38 6.07
N GLU A 11 9.91 -2.02 6.54
CA GLU A 11 10.44 -1.87 7.91
C GLU A 11 11.68 -0.97 7.99
N GLY A 12 11.98 -0.23 6.91
CA GLY A 12 13.17 0.60 6.77
C GLY A 12 12.95 1.85 5.92
N LEU A 13 13.89 2.79 6.05
CA LEU A 13 13.91 4.04 5.27
C LEU A 13 14.55 3.84 3.89
N LEU A 14 15.21 2.70 3.66
CA LEU A 14 15.87 2.38 2.40
C LEU A 14 14.88 1.72 1.44
N ARG A 15 15.08 1.96 0.14
CA ARG A 15 14.24 1.40 -0.93
C ARG A 15 14.28 -0.12 -0.99
N GLU A 16 15.39 -0.74 -0.58
CA GLU A 16 15.57 -2.19 -0.55
C GLU A 16 14.74 -2.89 0.52
N ASP A 17 14.31 -2.16 1.56
CA ASP A 17 13.42 -2.68 2.61
C ASP A 17 11.93 -2.48 2.30
N GLN A 18 11.60 -1.97 1.10
CA GLN A 18 10.23 -1.66 0.68
C GLN A 18 9.66 -2.75 -0.25
N ASN A 19 8.47 -3.20 0.11
CA ASN A 19 7.61 -4.06 -0.70
C ASN A 19 6.49 -3.24 -1.32
N HIS A 20 5.88 -3.78 -2.38
CA HIS A 20 4.75 -3.14 -3.05
C HIS A 20 3.63 -4.13 -3.35
N ILE A 21 2.39 -3.66 -3.22
CA ILE A 21 1.18 -4.38 -3.61
C ILE A 21 0.36 -3.47 -4.53
N GLN A 22 -0.02 -3.99 -5.70
CA GLN A 22 -0.96 -3.35 -6.58
C GLN A 22 -2.34 -3.97 -6.39
N PHE A 23 -3.37 -3.14 -6.31
CA PHE A 23 -4.75 -3.59 -6.22
C PHE A 23 -5.71 -2.57 -6.84
N HIS A 24 -6.92 -3.03 -7.12
CA HIS A 24 -7.98 -2.23 -7.72
C HIS A 24 -9.01 -1.83 -6.68
N ALA A 25 -9.53 -0.60 -6.79
CA ALA A 25 -10.66 -0.14 -6.00
C ALA A 25 -11.54 0.82 -6.80
N THR A 26 -12.84 0.71 -6.56
CA THR A 26 -13.88 1.52 -7.21
C THR A 26 -13.98 2.93 -6.64
N THR A 27 -13.58 3.15 -5.39
CA THR A 27 -13.55 4.48 -4.75
C THR A 27 -12.26 4.68 -3.93
N PRO A 28 -11.82 5.93 -3.69
CA PRO A 28 -10.69 6.23 -2.80
C PRO A 28 -10.88 5.69 -1.39
N GLU A 29 -12.07 5.81 -0.80
CA GLU A 29 -12.35 5.33 0.56
C GLU A 29 -12.27 3.81 0.66
N GLY A 30 -12.70 3.11 -0.40
CA GLY A 30 -12.53 1.66 -0.51
C GLY A 30 -11.06 1.27 -0.62
N ALA A 31 -10.27 2.06 -1.34
CA ALA A 31 -8.83 1.85 -1.47
C ALA A 31 -8.10 2.03 -0.13
N GLU A 32 -8.45 3.07 0.62
CA GLU A 32 -7.91 3.33 1.96
C GLU A 32 -8.23 2.19 2.93
N LYS A 33 -9.49 1.75 3.01
CA LYS A 33 -9.87 0.61 3.88
C LYS A 33 -9.14 -0.69 3.53
N ASN A 34 -8.96 -0.95 2.24
CA ASN A 34 -8.21 -2.12 1.77
C ASN A 34 -6.74 -2.00 2.19
N ALA A 35 -6.13 -0.83 1.96
CA ALA A 35 -4.75 -0.56 2.36
C ALA A 35 -4.56 -0.69 3.88
N GLU A 36 -5.45 -0.13 4.70
CA GLU A 36 -5.40 -0.25 6.16
C GLU A 36 -5.49 -1.70 6.63
N THR A 37 -6.37 -2.49 6.01
CA THR A 37 -6.51 -3.92 6.31
C THR A 37 -5.21 -4.67 6.00
N ILE A 38 -4.64 -4.43 4.82
CA ILE A 38 -3.38 -5.02 4.38
C ILE A 38 -2.24 -4.62 5.34
N ILE A 39 -2.12 -3.32 5.64
CA ILE A 39 -1.12 -2.77 6.56
C ILE A 39 -1.24 -3.42 7.95
N SER A 40 -2.45 -3.57 8.47
CA SER A 40 -2.69 -4.16 9.80
C SER A 40 -2.22 -5.62 9.88
N VAL A 41 -2.44 -6.40 8.82
CA VAL A 41 -1.97 -7.79 8.75
C VAL A 41 -0.45 -7.84 8.66
N ILE A 42 0.16 -7.06 7.76
CA ILE A 42 1.60 -7.08 7.51
C ILE A 42 2.37 -6.55 8.73
N ARG A 43 1.90 -5.45 9.33
CA ARG A 43 2.56 -4.85 10.50
C ARG A 43 2.61 -5.80 11.70
N LYS A 44 1.64 -6.71 11.85
CA LYS A 44 1.68 -7.76 12.89
C LYS A 44 2.74 -8.83 12.63
N GLN A 45 3.15 -9.01 11.39
CA GLN A 45 4.17 -9.98 10.96
C GLN A 45 5.56 -9.33 10.81
N ALA A 46 5.64 -8.00 10.87
CA ALA A 46 6.88 -7.24 10.80
C ALA A 46 7.81 -7.57 11.98
N GLN A 47 9.10 -7.70 11.72
CA GLN A 47 10.11 -7.96 12.75
C GLN A 47 10.35 -6.76 13.68
N ARG A 48 10.12 -5.55 13.18
CA ARG A 48 10.36 -4.23 13.78
C ARG A 48 9.17 -3.30 13.48
N PRO A 49 7.99 -3.55 14.08
CA PRO A 49 6.76 -2.82 13.80
C PRO A 49 6.81 -1.31 14.14
N GLN A 50 7.81 -0.87 14.90
CA GLN A 50 8.09 0.54 15.21
C GLN A 50 8.76 1.29 14.04
N MET A 51 9.39 0.59 13.11
CA MET A 51 9.99 1.17 11.89
C MET A 51 9.11 0.94 10.65
N PHE A 52 7.94 0.33 10.83
CA PHE A 52 7.02 0.05 9.75
C PHE A 52 6.43 1.34 9.18
N SER A 53 6.60 1.52 7.88
CA SER A 53 5.98 2.61 7.11
C SER A 53 5.14 2.04 5.97
N ALA A 54 4.08 2.76 5.60
CA ALA A 54 3.27 2.43 4.44
C ALA A 54 2.73 3.70 3.78
N THR A 55 2.62 3.68 2.46
CA THR A 55 2.11 4.79 1.67
C THR A 55 1.29 4.26 0.50
N LEU A 56 0.07 4.78 0.37
CA LEU A 56 -0.86 4.43 -0.70
C LEU A 56 -0.78 5.49 -1.81
N TYR A 57 -0.55 5.03 -3.05
CA TYR A 57 -0.54 5.86 -4.24
C TYR A 57 -1.69 5.46 -5.15
N ARG A 58 -2.37 6.45 -5.75
CA ARG A 58 -3.33 6.22 -6.83
C ARG A 58 -2.60 6.26 -8.17
N GLN A 59 -2.70 5.19 -8.96
CA GLN A 59 -2.18 5.14 -10.32
C GLN A 59 -3.31 5.44 -11.31
N VAL A 60 -3.18 6.54 -12.05
CA VAL A 60 -4.08 6.86 -13.16
C VAL A 60 -3.42 6.34 -14.43
N LYS A 61 -3.90 5.19 -14.94
CA LYS A 61 -3.53 4.71 -16.28
C LYS A 61 -4.38 5.45 -17.31
N GLU A 62 -3.91 6.61 -17.78
CA GLU A 62 -4.48 7.20 -19.00
C GLU A 62 -4.08 6.32 -20.19
N TRP A 63 -5.03 5.58 -20.74
CA TRP A 63 -4.89 4.98 -22.06
C TRP A 63 -5.11 6.09 -23.09
N ARG A 64 -4.08 6.42 -23.88
CA ARG A 64 -4.22 7.26 -25.07
C ARG A 64 -4.61 6.40 -26.26
#